data_AF-A0A927Z2I3-F1
#
_entry.id   AF-A0A927Z2I3-F1
#
_cell.length_a   1.000
_cell.length_b   1.000
_cell.length_c   1.000
_cell.angle_alpha   90.00
_cell.angle_beta   90.00
_cell.angle_gamma   90.00
#
_symmetry.space_group_name_H-M   'P 1'
#
loop_
_entity.id
_entity.type
_entity.pdbx_description
1 polymer ?
#
loop_
_entity_poly.entity_id
_entity_poly.type
_entity_poly.pdbx_seq_one_letter_code
_entity_poly.pdbx_strand_id
1 'polypeptide(L)'
;RDDHQDVANQLFSSYAKVGDVRALASVIGEDELSDMDKLYLQFGQEFEAKFVGQSEEDDRGILDTIKIGWELLRMLPREELDRIDTKMLDKYYDEKDEAV
;
A
#
# COMPACT_ATOMS: atom_id res chain seq x y z
N ARG A 1 -7.41 -14.75 -9.24
CA ARG A 1 -7.85 -13.35 -9.02
C ARG A 1 -7.15 -12.52 -10.07
N ASP A 2 -7.90 -11.76 -10.87
CA ASP A 2 -7.38 -11.04 -12.05
C ASP A 2 -6.60 -9.78 -11.67
N ASP A 3 -6.76 -9.31 -10.44
CA ASP A 3 -6.15 -8.09 -9.89
C ASP A 3 -4.80 -8.34 -9.18
N HIS A 4 -4.37 -9.60 -9.06
CA HIS A 4 -3.15 -9.94 -8.31
C HIS A 4 -1.92 -9.21 -8.84
N GLN A 5 -1.72 -9.20 -10.17
CA GLN A 5 -0.55 -8.60 -10.79
C GLN A 5 -0.54 -7.07 -10.61
N ASP A 6 -1.70 -6.42 -10.75
CA ASP A 6 -1.83 -4.97 -10.61
C ASP A 6 -1.57 -4.53 -9.17
N VAL A 7 -2.15 -5.24 -8.20
CA VAL A 7 -1.91 -4.99 -6.76
C VAL A 7 -0.43 -5.17 -6.41
N ALA A 8 0.20 -6.24 -6.89
CA ALA A 8 1.62 -6.49 -6.61
C ALA A 8 2.51 -5.39 -7.21
N ASN A 9 2.26 -4.98 -8.45
CA ASN A 9 3.02 -3.93 -9.12
C ASN A 9 2.84 -2.57 -8.41
N GLN A 10 1.60 -2.26 -7.99
CA GLN A 10 1.32 -1.03 -7.28
C GLN A 10 1.97 -1.01 -5.90
N LEU A 11 1.87 -2.08 -5.11
CA LEU A 11 2.53 -2.20 -3.81
C LEU A 11 4.04 -2.02 -3.94
N PHE A 12 4.65 -2.64 -4.96
CA PHE A 12 6.08 -2.47 -5.22
C PHE A 12 6.43 -1.02 -5.54
N SER A 13 5.67 -0.37 -6.42
CA SER A 13 5.86 1.04 -6.79
C SER A 13 5.73 1.96 -5.58
N SER A 14 4.66 1.80 -4.80
CA SER A 14 4.40 2.58 -3.59
C SER A 14 5.50 2.39 -2.55
N TYR A 15 5.98 1.15 -2.34
CA TYR A 15 7.05 0.87 -1.39
C TYR A 15 8.42 1.40 -1.85
N ALA A 16 8.70 1.39 -3.16
CA ALA A 16 9.90 2.03 -3.70
C ALA A 16 9.92 3.54 -3.40
N LYS A 17 8.77 4.21 -3.53
CA LYS A 17 8.61 5.63 -3.19
C LYS A 17 8.89 5.93 -1.71
N VAL A 18 8.55 5.02 -0.80
CA VAL A 18 8.90 5.13 0.64
C VAL A 18 10.40 5.28 0.83
N GLY A 19 11.22 4.56 0.06
CA GLY A 19 12.68 4.67 0.11
C GLY A 19 13.16 6.10 -0.20
N ASP A 20 12.62 6.70 -1.26
CA ASP A 20 12.94 8.08 -1.65
C ASP A 20 12.49 9.08 -0.57
N VAL A 21 11.30 8.88 0.00
CA VAL A 21 10.76 9.75 1.04
C VAL A 21 11.59 9.65 2.33
N ARG A 22 11.99 8.45 2.75
CA ARG A 22 12.89 8.24 3.90
C ARG A 22 14.24 8.94 3.68
N ALA A 23 14.77 8.87 2.47
CA ALA A 23 16.00 9.59 2.12
C ALA A 23 15.81 11.11 2.23
N LEU A 24 14.71 11.65 1.69
CA LEU A 24 14.38 13.07 1.81
C LEU A 24 14.22 13.51 3.28
N ALA A 25 13.47 12.73 4.07
CA ALA A 25 13.26 12.96 5.49
C ALA A 25 14.57 13.03 6.27
N SER A 26 15.56 12.20 5.92
CA SER A 26 16.88 12.22 6.57
C SER A 26 17.68 13.51 6.32
N VAL A 27 17.32 14.27 5.27
CA VAL A 27 17.99 15.54 4.90
C VAL A 27 17.29 16.75 5.49
N ILE A 28 15.95 16.81 5.41
CA ILE A 28 15.17 18.01 5.80
C ILE A 28 14.39 17.85 7.11
N GLY A 29 14.29 16.63 7.65
CA GLY A 29 13.44 16.29 8.79
C GLY A 29 12.04 15.82 8.37
N GLU A 30 11.43 14.91 9.14
CA GLU A 30 10.09 14.39 8.85
C GLU A 30 8.98 15.46 8.96
N ASP A 31 9.16 16.46 9.83
CA ASP A 31 8.18 17.55 10.01
C ASP A 31 8.02 18.42 8.76
N GLU A 32 9.09 18.56 7.98
CA GLU A 32 9.17 19.37 6.75
C GLU A 32 8.66 18.64 5.49
N LEU A 33 8.28 17.37 5.63
CA LEU A 33 7.71 16.60 4.52
C LEU A 33 6.33 17.10 4.12
N SER A 34 6.01 16.94 2.84
CA SER A 34 4.66 17.16 2.34
C SER A 34 3.66 16.17 2.97
N ASP A 35 2.37 16.52 2.98
CA ASP A 35 1.33 15.63 3.49
C ASP A 35 1.33 14.27 2.75
N MET A 36 1.60 14.30 1.45
CA MET A 36 1.73 13.11 0.62
C MET A 36 2.92 12.25 1.02
N ASP A 37 4.09 12.86 1.23
CA ASP A 37 5.28 12.13 1.67
C ASP A 37 5.07 11.50 3.05
N LYS A 38 4.43 12.21 3.99
CA LYS A 38 4.06 11.67 5.30
C LYS A 38 3.13 10.46 5.17
N LEU A 39 2.19 10.50 4.24
CA LEU A 39 1.29 9.39 3.95
C LEU A 39 2.04 8.18 3.36
N TYR A 40 3.03 8.39 2.48
CA TYR A 40 3.92 7.34 2.01
C TYR A 40 4.75 6.73 3.16
N LEU A 41 5.27 7.54 4.09
CA LEU A 41 5.96 7.01 5.27
C LEU A 41 5.05 6.11 6.10
N GLN A 42 3.81 6.56 6.35
CA GLN A 42 2.84 5.77 7.09
C GLN A 42 2.48 4.47 6.34
N PHE A 43 2.25 4.55 5.02
CA PHE A 43 2.05 3.37 4.17
C PHE A 43 3.21 2.37 4.31
N GLY A 44 4.45 2.85 4.28
CA GLY A 44 5.63 2.00 4.41
C GLY A 44 5.71 1.26 5.74
N GLN A 45 5.40 1.94 6.85
CA GLN A 45 5.35 1.35 8.18
C GLN A 45 4.27 0.26 8.27
N GLU A 46 3.07 0.54 7.78
CA GLU A 46 1.95 -0.41 7.78
C GLU A 46 2.23 -1.60 6.84
N PHE A 47 2.86 -1.36 5.70
CA PHE A 47 3.27 -2.42 4.77
C PHE A 47 4.28 -3.38 5.42
N GLU A 48 5.32 -2.84 6.07
CA GLU A 48 6.31 -3.65 6.78
C GLU A 48 5.67 -4.44 7.93
N ALA A 49 4.75 -3.82 8.68
CA ALA A 49 4.12 -4.45 9.85
C ALA A 49 3.07 -5.50 9.49
N LYS A 50 2.23 -5.25 8.47
CA LYS A 50 1.06 -6.08 8.15
C LYS A 50 1.23 -6.98 6.93
N PHE A 51 1.98 -6.53 5.93
CA PHE A 51 2.17 -7.29 4.69
C PHE A 51 3.39 -8.21 4.79
N VAL A 52 4.53 -7.64 5.16
CA VAL A 52 5.81 -8.37 5.30
C VAL A 52 5.89 -9.07 6.66
N GLY A 53 5.53 -8.37 7.73
CA GLY A 53 5.43 -8.91 9.08
C GLY A 53 4.31 -9.95 9.15
N GLN A 54 4.70 -11.21 9.24
CA GLN A 54 3.80 -12.34 9.49
C GLN A 54 4.33 -13.09 10.71
N SER A 55 3.43 -13.44 11.62
CA SER A 55 3.77 -14.26 12.78
C SER A 55 4.07 -15.70 12.34
N GLU A 56 4.79 -16.47 13.15
CA GLU A 56 5.04 -17.89 12.86
C GLU A 56 3.73 -18.71 12.84
N GLU A 57 2.64 -18.17 13.38
CA GLU A 57 1.31 -18.78 13.43
C GLU A 57 0.39 -18.31 12.28
N ASP A 58 0.84 -17.39 11.43
CA ASP A 58 0.03 -16.86 10.33
C ASP A 58 0.01 -17.83 9.14
N ASP A 59 -1.13 -18.50 8.91
CA ASP A 59 -1.38 -19.26 7.69
C ASP A 59 -2.19 -18.41 6.69
N ARG A 60 -1.48 -17.51 5.99
CA ARG A 60 -2.09 -16.55 5.07
C ARG A 60 -2.25 -17.12 3.66
N GLY A 61 -3.49 -17.24 3.21
CA GLY A 61 -3.80 -17.58 1.82
C GLY A 61 -3.50 -16.42 0.85
N ILE A 62 -3.35 -16.74 -0.44
CA ILE A 62 -3.11 -15.72 -1.49
C ILE A 62 -4.24 -14.68 -1.57
N LEU A 63 -5.49 -15.07 -1.28
CA LEU A 63 -6.63 -14.14 -1.28
C LEU A 63 -6.54 -13.15 -0.14
N ASP A 64 -6.12 -13.59 1.05
CA ASP A 64 -5.94 -12.74 2.22
C ASP A 64 -4.77 -11.77 2.01
N THR A 65 -3.66 -12.24 1.41
CA THR A 65 -2.55 -11.38 0.99
C THR A 65 -3.01 -10.28 0.04
N ILE A 66 -3.85 -10.60 -0.95
CA ILE A 66 -4.38 -9.60 -1.89
C ILE A 66 -5.31 -8.61 -1.18
N LYS A 67 -6.14 -9.08 -0.23
CA LYS A 67 -7.00 -8.20 0.59
C LYS A 67 -6.19 -7.20 1.40
N ILE A 68 -5.16 -7.67 2.12
CA ILE A 68 -4.25 -6.80 2.89
C ILE A 68 -3.54 -5.81 1.95
N GLY A 69 -3.16 -6.26 0.75
CA GLY A 69 -2.63 -5.39 -0.29
C GLY A 69 -3.57 -4.23 -0.61
N TRP A 70 -4.84 -4.51 -0.87
CA TRP A 70 -5.85 -3.47 -1.11
C TRP A 70 -6.07 -2.56 0.10
N GLU A 71 -6.11 -3.10 1.32
CA GLU A 71 -6.23 -2.29 2.55
C GLU A 71 -5.09 -1.28 2.69
N LEU A 72 -3.86 -1.68 2.38
CA LEU A 72 -2.70 -0.80 2.39
C LEU A 72 -2.76 0.24 1.28
N LEU A 73 -3.11 -0.16 0.05
CA LEU A 73 -3.22 0.76 -1.08
C LEU A 73 -4.29 1.82 -0.89
N ARG A 74 -5.37 1.53 -0.13
CA ARG A 74 -6.40 2.52 0.24
C ARG A 74 -5.93 3.61 1.19
N MET A 75 -4.76 3.44 1.82
CA MET A 75 -4.15 4.53 2.58
C MET A 75 -3.68 5.66 1.67
N LEU A 76 -3.34 5.35 0.42
CA LEU A 76 -2.93 6.33 -0.57
C LEU A 76 -4.15 6.84 -1.34
N PRO A 77 -4.16 8.11 -1.78
CA PRO A 77 -5.18 8.63 -2.67
C PRO A 77 -5.22 7.83 -3.95
N ARG A 78 -6.43 7.68 -4.52
CA ARG A 78 -6.64 6.95 -5.77
C ARG A 78 -5.75 7.43 -6.92
N GLU A 79 -5.42 8.71 -6.94
CA GLU A 79 -4.56 9.35 -7.94
C GLU A 79 -3.11 8.82 -7.91
N GLU A 80 -2.66 8.30 -6.77
CA GLU A 80 -1.32 7.70 -6.62
C GLU A 80 -1.27 6.24 -7.07
N LEU A 81 -2.42 5.62 -7.36
CA LEU A 81 -2.52 4.22 -7.77
C LEU A 81 -2.41 4.07 -9.30
N ASP A 82 -1.32 4.59 -9.87
CA ASP A 82 -1.11 4.72 -11.32
C ASP A 82 -0.79 3.42 -12.07
N ARG A 83 -0.50 2.33 -11.34
CA ARG A 83 -0.22 1.00 -11.90
C ARG A 83 -1.45 0.10 -11.96
N ILE A 84 -2.58 0.56 -11.46
CA ILE A 84 -3.83 -0.19 -11.47
C ILE A 84 -4.79 0.44 -12.46
N ASP A 85 -5.33 -0.38 -13.37
CA ASP A 85 -6.33 0.07 -14.33
C ASP A 85 -7.53 0.71 -13.62
N THR A 86 -8.04 1.82 -14.19
CA THR A 86 -9.17 2.56 -13.60
C THR A 86 -10.38 1.67 -13.33
N LYS A 87 -10.64 0.67 -14.19
CA LYS A 87 -11.72 -0.31 -14.02
C LYS A 87 -11.55 -1.19 -12.79
N MET A 88 -10.31 -1.53 -12.44
CA MET A 88 -10.00 -2.31 -11.24
C MET A 88 -10.10 -1.43 -9.99
N LEU A 89 -9.66 -0.16 -10.08
CA LEU A 89 -9.86 0.81 -9.00
C LEU A 89 -11.34 1.04 -8.73
N ASP A 90 -12.17 1.25 -9.75
CA ASP A 90 -13.63 1.40 -9.60
C ASP A 90 -14.28 0.20 -8.92
N LYS A 91 -13.73 -1.00 -9.17
CA LYS A 91 -14.27 -2.23 -8.61
C LYS A 91 -13.84 -2.45 -7.17
N TYR A 92 -12.56 -2.25 -6.84
CA TYR A 92 -11.98 -2.74 -5.59
C TYR A 92 -11.50 -1.63 -4.64
N TYR A 93 -11.29 -0.40 -5.10
CA TYR A 93 -10.79 0.67 -4.24
C TYR A 93 -11.85 1.11 -3.21
N ASP A 94 -13.08 1.34 -3.66
CA ASP A 94 -14.20 1.79 -2.82
C ASP A 94 -14.98 0.64 -2.15
N GLU A 95 -14.74 -0.61 -2.55
CA GLU A 95 -15.25 -1.79 -1.83
C GLU A 95 -14.56 -1.88 -0.47
N LYS A 96 -15.07 -1.19 0.55
CA LYS A 96 -14.82 -1.62 1.92
C LYS A 96 -15.42 -3.02 2.00
N ASP A 97 -14.57 -4.05 1.99
CA ASP A 97 -14.95 -5.41 2.37
C ASP A 97 -15.70 -5.27 3.70
N GLU A 98 -17.04 -5.30 3.65
CA GLU A 98 -17.85 -5.40 4.84
C GLU A 98 -17.46 -6.75 5.45
N ALA A 99 -16.69 -6.68 6.53
CA ALA A 99 -16.30 -7.83 7.32
C ALA A 99 -17.54 -8.72 7.53
N VAL A 100 -17.53 -9.90 6.93
CA VAL A 100 -18.44 -11.00 7.27
C VAL A 100 -17.86 -11.73 8.47
#